data_AF-A0A183L735-F1
#
_entry.id   AF-A0A183L735-F1
#
_cell.length_a   1.000
_cell.length_b   1.000
_cell.length_c   1.000
_cell.angle_alpha   90.00
_cell.angle_beta   90.00
_cell.angle_gamma   90.00
#
_symmetry.space_group_name_H-M   'P 1'
#
loop_
_entity.id
_entity.type
_entity.pdbx_description
1 polymer ?
#
loop_
_entity_poly.entity_id
_entity_poly.type
_entity_poly.pdbx_seq_one_letter_code
_entity_poly.pdbx_strand_id
1 'polypeptide(L)'
;MEDMRTRRGADIASDHHLVVANLKLKLKKNWTSGQTALQRFNTALLRDTNKLNEFKITLNNRFQALQDLLKEEETTQDKRKGIKEVLISTCQEVLGLKKHHHKEWISIETLDKIKERKNKKTAINNRRTRIEKVQAQAEYIEANKQVKKSIRADKKKYEKELATTTEKAAREGNMKQLYDATKKLAERYSKPERPVKDKEGRPITEIQQQRNRWVEYFEELLNKPAPMNPPDIEAAHTDLPMYINPPTTEEIRMAIRQIKRGKAAGPDNIPAEALKSDIVVTTNMLHLLFKKIWEE
;
A
#
# COMPACT_ATOMS: atom_id res chain seq x y z
N MET A 1 -32.24 -22.73 -6.57
CA MET A 1 -33.35 -22.23 -5.74
C MET A 1 -34.33 -23.38 -5.72
N GLU A 2 -34.24 -24.26 -4.73
CA GLU A 2 -34.92 -25.57 -4.77
C GLU A 2 -36.13 -25.66 -3.85
N ASP A 3 -36.37 -24.67 -2.99
CA ASP A 3 -37.49 -24.69 -2.04
C ASP A 3 -38.15 -23.31 -2.01
N MET A 4 -39.01 -23.08 -3.02
CA MET A 4 -39.91 -21.93 -3.13
C MET A 4 -41.33 -22.41 -2.89
N ARG A 5 -42.02 -21.84 -1.90
CA ARG A 5 -43.41 -22.16 -1.61
C ARG A 5 -44.26 -20.90 -1.62
N THR A 6 -45.33 -20.94 -2.39
CA THR A 6 -46.33 -19.89 -2.46
C THR A 6 -47.38 -20.15 -1.39
N ARG A 7 -47.62 -19.18 -0.52
CA ARG A 7 -48.65 -19.24 0.53
C ARG A 7 -49.71 -18.18 0.25
N ARG A 8 -50.97 -18.49 0.54
CA ARG A 8 -52.05 -17.50 0.49
C ARG A 8 -51.84 -16.49 1.61
N GLY A 9 -51.99 -15.20 1.29
CA GLY A 9 -51.99 -14.11 2.27
C GLY A 9 -53.22 -14.19 3.18
N ALA A 10 -53.21 -13.46 4.28
CA ALA A 10 -54.30 -13.46 5.25
C ALA A 10 -55.58 -12.77 4.73
N ASP A 11 -55.47 -11.92 3.70
CA ASP A 11 -56.62 -11.25 3.08
C ASP A 11 -57.16 -12.02 1.87
N ILE A 12 -58.42 -12.43 1.98
CA ILE A 12 -59.15 -13.27 0.99
C ILE A 12 -59.46 -12.53 -0.32
N ALA A 13 -59.35 -11.19 -0.35
CA ALA A 13 -59.73 -10.36 -1.51
C ALA A 13 -58.55 -9.76 -2.30
N SER A 14 -57.30 -10.15 -2.01
CA SER A 14 -56.13 -9.69 -2.76
C SER A 14 -55.56 -10.82 -3.62
N ASP A 15 -55.35 -10.57 -4.92
CA ASP A 15 -54.72 -11.53 -5.86
C ASP A 15 -53.23 -11.77 -5.59
N HIS A 16 -52.67 -11.17 -4.54
CA HIS A 16 -51.24 -11.22 -4.24
C HIS A 16 -50.93 -12.43 -3.35
N HIS A 17 -50.12 -13.35 -3.87
CA HIS A 17 -49.68 -14.52 -3.14
C HIS A 17 -48.30 -14.29 -2.51
N LEU A 18 -48.14 -14.64 -1.23
CA LEU A 18 -46.86 -14.51 -0.53
C LEU A 18 -45.92 -15.64 -0.98
N VAL A 19 -44.81 -15.30 -1.63
CA VAL A 19 -43.81 -16.30 -2.03
C VAL A 19 -42.68 -16.32 -1.01
N VAL A 20 -42.48 -17.47 -0.37
CA VAL A 20 -41.37 -17.69 0.56
C VAL A 20 -40.35 -18.61 -0.10
N ALA A 21 -39.10 -18.16 -0.13
CA ALA A 21 -37.99 -18.90 -0.72
C ALA A 21 -36.86 -19.08 0.29
N ASN A 22 -36.36 -20.31 0.42
CA ASN A 22 -35.12 -20.56 1.17
C ASN A 22 -33.91 -20.49 0.22
N LEU A 23 -33.04 -19.53 0.48
CA LEU A 23 -31.85 -19.25 -0.33
C LEU A 23 -30.58 -19.60 0.44
N LYS A 24 -29.83 -20.60 -0.07
CA LYS A 24 -28.48 -20.90 0.40
C LYS A 24 -27.44 -20.28 -0.54
N LEU A 25 -27.01 -19.06 -0.21
CA LEU A 25 -25.98 -18.35 -0.97
C LEU A 25 -24.59 -18.90 -0.61
N LYS A 26 -23.94 -19.56 -1.58
CA LYS A 26 -22.49 -19.80 -1.50
C LYS A 26 -21.78 -18.58 -2.07
N LEU A 27 -21.46 -17.61 -1.21
CA LEU A 27 -20.64 -16.47 -1.60
C LEU A 27 -19.24 -16.95 -1.96
N LYS A 28 -18.92 -16.99 -3.25
CA LYS A 28 -17.55 -17.19 -3.70
C LYS A 28 -16.80 -15.89 -3.43
N LYS A 29 -15.74 -15.95 -2.64
CA LYS A 29 -14.82 -14.82 -2.47
C LYS A 29 -14.31 -14.43 -3.87
N ASN A 30 -14.77 -13.30 -4.38
CA ASN A 30 -14.16 -12.68 -5.53
C ASN A 30 -12.80 -12.20 -5.06
N TRP A 31 -11.78 -12.98 -5.36
CA TRP A 31 -10.44 -12.42 -5.44
C TRP A 31 -10.51 -11.41 -6.59
N THR A 32 -10.85 -10.15 -6.32
CA THR A 32 -10.22 -9.06 -7.06
C THR A 32 -8.74 -9.40 -6.95
N SER A 33 -8.11 -9.76 -8.08
CA SER A 33 -6.67 -9.97 -8.13
C SER A 33 -6.10 -8.76 -7.40
N GLY A 34 -5.54 -9.00 -6.21
CA GLY A 34 -5.17 -7.91 -5.31
C GLY A 34 -4.32 -6.98 -6.15
N GLN A 35 -4.86 -5.79 -6.41
CA GLN A 35 -4.29 -4.80 -7.31
C GLN A 35 -2.80 -4.78 -6.97
N THR A 36 -1.96 -5.27 -7.91
CA THR A 36 -0.57 -5.64 -7.64
C THR A 36 0.01 -4.56 -6.76
N ALA A 37 0.34 -4.88 -5.50
CA ALA A 37 0.77 -3.87 -4.55
C ALA A 37 1.88 -3.06 -5.23
N LEU A 38 1.57 -1.81 -5.62
CA LEU A 38 2.43 -1.04 -6.47
C LEU A 38 3.75 -0.88 -5.73
N GLN A 39 4.82 -1.36 -6.37
CA GLN A 39 6.13 -1.27 -5.76
C GLN A 39 6.50 0.21 -5.69
N ARG A 40 6.73 0.70 -4.47
CA ARG A 40 7.01 2.12 -4.22
C ARG A 40 8.37 2.50 -4.78
N PHE A 41 8.55 3.74 -5.21
CA PHE A 41 9.86 4.27 -5.57
C PHE A 41 10.74 4.52 -4.34
N ASN A 42 12.07 4.53 -4.53
CA ASN A 42 13.02 4.82 -3.46
C ASN A 42 13.18 6.34 -3.21
N THR A 43 12.15 6.97 -2.62
CA THR A 43 12.14 8.43 -2.38
C THR A 43 13.22 8.90 -1.39
N ALA A 44 13.87 8.00 -0.66
CA ALA A 44 14.99 8.34 0.21
C ALA A 44 16.18 8.91 -0.56
N LEU A 45 16.36 8.53 -1.84
CA LEU A 45 17.41 9.05 -2.71
C LEU A 45 17.27 10.56 -2.99
N LEU A 46 16.06 11.11 -2.91
CA LEU A 46 15.84 12.56 -3.06
C LEU A 46 16.34 13.39 -1.87
N ARG A 47 16.88 12.75 -0.83
CA ARG A 47 17.61 13.44 0.25
C ARG A 47 19.06 13.72 -0.13
N ASP A 48 19.63 12.97 -1.06
CA ASP A 48 20.97 13.21 -1.59
C ASP A 48 20.89 14.32 -2.63
N THR A 49 21.68 15.37 -2.43
CA THR A 49 21.73 16.55 -3.30
C THR A 49 22.06 16.20 -4.76
N ASN A 50 22.96 15.24 -4.99
CA ASN A 50 23.37 14.85 -6.34
C ASN A 50 22.22 14.15 -7.07
N LYS A 51 21.58 13.19 -6.39
CA LYS A 51 20.40 12.48 -6.93
C LYS A 51 19.20 13.38 -7.10
N LEU A 52 19.02 14.37 -6.22
CA LEU A 52 17.98 15.38 -6.37
C LEU A 52 18.22 16.25 -7.61
N ASN A 53 19.46 16.68 -7.86
CA ASN A 53 19.80 17.47 -9.05
C ASN A 53 19.64 16.66 -10.34
N GLU A 54 20.10 15.41 -10.36
CA GLU A 54 19.85 14.47 -11.45
C GLU A 54 18.34 14.35 -11.74
N PHE A 55 17.53 14.16 -10.69
CA PHE A 55 16.08 14.10 -10.82
C PHE A 55 15.49 15.37 -11.44
N LYS A 56 15.92 16.56 -10.99
CA LYS A 56 15.44 17.85 -11.51
C LYS A 56 15.75 18.02 -12.99
N ILE A 57 16.99 17.71 -13.39
CA ILE A 57 17.43 17.84 -14.79
C ILE A 57 16.62 16.89 -15.67
N THR A 58 16.54 15.62 -15.30
CA THR A 58 15.77 14.61 -16.07
C THR A 58 14.29 14.97 -16.16
N LEU A 59 13.69 15.44 -15.06
CA LEU A 59 12.30 15.88 -15.04
C LEU A 59 12.07 17.05 -15.99
N ASN A 60 12.93 18.06 -15.93
CA ASN A 60 12.80 19.26 -16.74
C ASN A 60 12.97 18.97 -18.23
N ASN A 61 13.99 18.17 -18.59
CA ASN A 61 14.24 17.76 -19.98
C ASN A 61 13.03 17.00 -20.57
N ARG A 62 12.45 16.07 -19.79
CA ARG A 62 11.28 15.30 -20.23
C ARG A 62 10.02 16.14 -20.31
N PHE A 63 9.85 17.10 -19.39
CA PHE A 63 8.73 18.01 -19.44
C PHE A 63 8.81 18.95 -20.65
N GLN A 64 10.00 19.46 -20.99
CA GLN A 64 10.19 20.26 -22.19
C GLN A 64 9.84 19.46 -23.44
N ALA A 65 10.35 18.22 -23.55
CA ALA A 65 10.01 17.33 -24.66
C ALA A 65 8.50 17.03 -24.72
N LEU A 66 7.81 16.91 -23.57
CA LEU A 66 6.36 16.79 -23.54
C LEU A 66 5.70 18.05 -24.08
N GLN A 67 6.11 19.25 -23.64
CA GLN A 67 5.54 20.51 -24.14
C GLN A 67 5.69 20.66 -25.66
N ASP A 68 6.82 20.26 -26.22
CA ASP A 68 7.06 20.33 -27.67
C ASP A 68 6.15 19.36 -28.46
N LEU A 69 5.71 18.27 -27.82
CA LEU A 69 4.78 17.28 -28.40
C LEU A 69 3.31 17.66 -28.22
N LEU A 70 2.96 18.36 -27.13
CA LEU A 70 1.59 18.76 -26.81
C LEU A 70 1.09 19.81 -27.82
N LYS A 71 0.16 19.42 -28.69
CA LYS A 71 -0.56 20.34 -29.58
C LYS A 71 -1.76 20.99 -28.88
N GLU A 72 -2.25 22.13 -29.38
CA GLU A 72 -3.42 22.83 -28.80
C GLU A 72 -4.70 21.97 -28.79
N GLU A 73 -4.83 21.04 -29.73
CA GLU A 73 -5.99 20.14 -29.91
C GLU A 73 -6.01 18.90 -28.99
N GLU A 74 -5.01 18.71 -28.13
CA GLU A 74 -5.00 17.54 -27.25
C GLU A 74 -6.06 17.63 -26.15
N THR A 75 -6.69 16.48 -25.88
CA THR A 75 -7.70 16.34 -24.85
C THR A 75 -7.09 16.52 -23.45
N THR A 76 -7.90 16.96 -22.47
CA THR A 76 -7.50 16.97 -21.05
C THR A 76 -6.94 15.63 -20.58
N GLN A 77 -7.48 14.52 -21.10
CA GLN A 77 -7.04 13.18 -20.74
C GLN A 77 -5.62 12.89 -21.23
N ASP A 78 -5.27 13.31 -22.45
CA ASP A 78 -3.95 13.11 -23.04
C ASP A 78 -2.89 13.92 -22.28
N LYS A 79 -3.18 15.19 -21.96
CA LYS A 79 -2.31 16.03 -21.11
C LYS A 79 -2.07 15.42 -19.74
N ARG A 80 -3.14 14.94 -19.07
CA ARG A 80 -3.04 14.26 -17.78
C ARG A 80 -2.17 13.00 -17.86
N LYS A 81 -2.33 12.22 -18.93
CA LYS A 81 -1.54 11.01 -19.17
C LYS A 81 -0.06 11.34 -19.40
N GLY A 82 0.25 12.35 -20.23
CA GLY A 82 1.61 12.79 -20.49
C GLY A 82 2.34 13.24 -19.23
N ILE A 83 1.71 14.09 -18.40
CA ILE A 83 2.30 14.54 -17.13
C ILE A 83 2.55 13.36 -16.18
N LYS A 84 1.57 12.45 -16.08
CA LYS A 84 1.72 11.24 -15.28
C LYS A 84 2.90 10.38 -15.75
N GLU A 85 3.04 10.18 -17.06
CA GLU A 85 4.13 9.40 -17.65
C GLU A 85 5.49 10.06 -17.42
N VAL A 86 5.62 11.38 -17.57
CA VAL A 86 6.85 12.13 -17.27
C VAL A 86 7.27 11.94 -15.81
N LEU A 87 6.35 12.08 -14.86
CA LEU A 87 6.66 11.92 -13.43
C LEU A 87 7.05 10.48 -13.08
N ILE A 88 6.28 9.49 -13.55
CA ILE A 88 6.51 8.08 -13.25
C ILE A 88 7.81 7.60 -13.88
N SER A 89 8.04 7.90 -15.15
CA SER A 89 9.25 7.51 -15.85
C SER A 89 10.50 8.12 -15.21
N THR A 90 10.43 9.38 -14.73
CA THR A 90 11.56 10.04 -14.06
C THR A 90 11.83 9.40 -12.70
N CYS A 91 10.78 9.08 -11.94
CA CYS A 91 10.91 8.29 -10.71
C CYS A 91 11.55 6.92 -10.98
N GLN A 92 11.16 6.26 -12.07
CA GLN A 92 11.66 4.93 -12.40
C GLN A 92 13.13 4.95 -12.80
N GLU A 93 13.58 5.94 -13.57
CA GLU A 93 14.97 6.07 -13.99
C GLU A 93 15.89 6.46 -12.84
N VAL A 94 15.56 7.54 -12.12
CA VAL A 94 16.49 8.15 -11.15
C VAL A 94 16.39 7.50 -9.78
N LEU A 95 15.17 7.19 -9.32
CA LEU A 95 14.95 6.65 -7.97
C LEU A 95 14.94 5.12 -7.97
N GLY A 96 14.46 4.52 -9.06
CA GLY A 96 14.18 3.10 -9.13
C GLY A 96 13.15 2.64 -8.11
N LEU A 97 12.83 1.36 -8.17
CA LEU A 97 11.88 0.75 -7.24
C LEU A 97 12.57 0.49 -5.90
N LYS A 98 11.85 0.80 -4.81
CA LYS A 98 12.25 0.45 -3.45
C LYS A 98 12.41 -1.06 -3.39
N LYS A 99 13.65 -1.49 -3.15
CA LYS A 99 13.95 -2.90 -2.94
C LYS A 99 13.36 -3.31 -1.59
N HIS A 100 12.64 -4.43 -1.58
CA HIS A 100 12.30 -5.06 -0.32
C HIS A 100 13.60 -5.59 0.30
N HIS A 101 13.92 -5.10 1.50
CA HIS A 101 14.86 -5.80 2.36
C HIS A 101 14.21 -7.13 2.71
N HIS A 102 14.61 -8.16 1.98
CA HIS A 102 14.38 -9.53 2.37
C HIS A 102 15.19 -9.79 3.64
N LYS A 103 14.82 -10.83 4.39
CA LYS A 103 15.60 -11.24 5.56
C LYS A 103 17.06 -11.41 5.12
N GLU A 104 18.02 -10.95 5.95
CA GLU A 104 19.46 -10.92 5.64
C GLU A 104 19.98 -12.24 5.03
N TRP A 105 19.34 -13.35 5.36
CA TRP A 105 19.73 -14.69 4.93
C TRP A 105 19.25 -15.12 3.54
N ILE A 106 18.25 -14.45 2.92
CA ILE A 106 17.75 -14.86 1.60
C ILE A 106 18.70 -14.34 0.53
N SER A 107 19.18 -15.20 -0.37
CA SER A 107 20.09 -14.79 -1.44
C SER A 107 19.34 -14.13 -2.62
N ILE A 108 20.06 -13.33 -3.41
CA ILE A 108 19.55 -12.72 -4.65
C ILE A 108 19.07 -13.82 -5.63
N GLU A 109 19.84 -14.90 -5.76
CA GLU A 109 19.49 -16.04 -6.60
C GLU A 109 18.15 -16.67 -6.18
N THR A 110 17.88 -16.80 -4.88
CA THR A 110 16.59 -17.28 -4.39
C THR A 110 15.45 -16.32 -4.70
N LEU A 111 15.69 -15.01 -4.68
CA LEU A 111 14.68 -14.01 -5.07
C LEU A 111 14.32 -14.11 -6.55
N ASP A 112 15.31 -14.31 -7.42
CA ASP A 112 15.08 -14.51 -8.85
C ASP A 112 14.25 -15.77 -9.11
N LYS A 113 14.54 -16.88 -8.42
CA LYS A 113 13.70 -18.09 -8.46
C LYS A 113 12.28 -17.85 -7.97
N ILE A 114 12.07 -17.02 -6.94
CA ILE A 114 10.73 -16.64 -6.46
C ILE A 114 9.97 -15.85 -7.52
N LYS A 115 10.65 -14.92 -8.20
CA LYS A 115 10.08 -14.14 -9.31
C LYS A 115 9.71 -15.04 -10.48
N GLU A 116 10.58 -15.96 -10.87
CA GLU A 116 10.32 -16.92 -11.95
C GLU A 116 9.13 -17.82 -11.63
N ARG A 117 9.07 -18.37 -10.41
CA ARG A 117 7.91 -19.15 -9.93
C ARG A 117 6.61 -18.33 -9.99
N LYS A 118 6.65 -17.03 -9.67
CA LYS A 118 5.49 -16.13 -9.77
C LYS A 118 5.04 -15.97 -11.23
N ASN A 119 5.97 -15.80 -12.17
CA ASN A 119 5.68 -15.72 -13.60
C ASN A 119 5.06 -17.02 -14.14
N LYS A 120 5.56 -18.18 -13.71
CA LYS A 120 4.96 -19.49 -14.02
C LYS A 120 3.55 -19.62 -13.44
N LYS A 121 3.29 -19.06 -12.26
CA LYS A 121 1.94 -19.01 -11.68
C LYS A 121 0.97 -18.15 -12.48
N THR A 122 1.42 -17.01 -12.99
CA THR A 122 0.60 -16.16 -13.88
C THR A 122 0.34 -16.84 -15.22
N ALA A 123 1.32 -17.57 -15.76
CA ALA A 123 1.16 -18.31 -17.01
C ALA A 123 0.00 -19.33 -16.92
N ILE A 124 -0.11 -20.08 -15.81
CA ILE A 124 -1.23 -21.04 -15.59
C ILE A 124 -2.60 -20.38 -15.72
N ASN A 125 -2.77 -19.17 -15.16
CA ASN A 125 -4.05 -18.47 -15.20
C ASN A 125 -4.40 -17.95 -16.60
N ASN A 126 -3.37 -17.62 -17.41
CA ASN A 126 -3.54 -17.04 -18.74
C ASN A 126 -3.69 -18.10 -19.85
N ARG A 127 -3.35 -19.38 -19.61
CA ARG A 127 -3.53 -20.45 -20.60
C ARG A 127 -5.00 -20.75 -20.85
N ARG A 128 -5.35 -21.05 -22.11
CA ARG A 128 -6.74 -21.19 -22.56
C ARG A 128 -7.19 -22.66 -22.56
N THR A 129 -6.35 -23.56 -23.05
CA THR A 129 -6.69 -24.98 -23.18
C THR A 129 -6.32 -25.78 -21.92
N ARG A 130 -7.01 -26.91 -21.71
CA ARG A 130 -6.77 -27.78 -20.54
C ARG A 130 -5.37 -28.41 -20.57
N ILE A 131 -4.87 -28.77 -21.75
CA ILE A 131 -3.54 -29.40 -21.93
C ILE A 131 -2.43 -28.42 -21.56
N GLU A 132 -2.48 -27.18 -22.07
CA GLU A 132 -1.51 -26.13 -21.72
C GLU A 132 -1.50 -25.81 -20.23
N LYS A 133 -2.67 -25.84 -19.57
CA LYS A 133 -2.75 -25.64 -18.11
C LYS A 133 -2.05 -26.75 -17.35
N VAL A 134 -2.18 -28.01 -17.78
CA VAL A 134 -1.50 -29.15 -17.14
C VAL A 134 0.01 -29.02 -17.27
N GLN A 135 0.51 -28.65 -18.46
CA GLN A 135 1.94 -28.44 -18.69
C GLN A 135 2.49 -27.26 -17.85
N ALA A 136 1.82 -26.11 -17.88
CA ALA A 136 2.21 -24.94 -17.08
C ALA A 136 2.15 -25.22 -15.57
N GLN A 137 1.23 -26.09 -15.14
CA GLN A 137 1.14 -26.54 -13.75
C GLN A 137 2.34 -27.40 -13.34
N ALA A 138 2.81 -28.29 -14.22
CA ALA A 138 4.02 -29.08 -13.98
C ALA A 138 5.27 -28.19 -13.83
N GLU A 139 5.44 -27.21 -14.71
CA GLU A 139 6.54 -26.23 -14.65
C GLU A 139 6.51 -25.40 -13.35
N TYR A 140 5.32 -24.99 -12.91
CA TYR A 140 5.15 -24.29 -11.63
C TYR A 140 5.51 -25.18 -10.43
N ILE A 141 5.14 -26.46 -10.46
CA ILE A 141 5.47 -27.41 -9.38
C ILE A 141 6.99 -27.54 -9.24
N GLU A 142 7.70 -27.69 -10.36
CA GLU A 142 9.17 -27.81 -10.34
C GLU A 142 9.83 -26.51 -9.88
N ALA A 143 9.40 -25.36 -10.40
CA ALA A 143 9.90 -24.06 -9.93
C ALA A 143 9.63 -23.84 -8.43
N ASN A 144 8.47 -24.26 -7.93
CA ASN A 144 8.14 -24.17 -6.50
C ASN A 144 9.01 -25.10 -5.64
N LYS A 145 9.38 -26.28 -6.15
CA LYS A 145 10.33 -27.20 -5.50
C LYS A 145 11.73 -26.58 -5.42
N GLN A 146 12.20 -25.98 -6.50
CA GLN A 146 13.48 -25.29 -6.54
C GLN A 146 13.53 -24.11 -5.57
N VAL A 147 12.48 -23.27 -5.53
CA VAL A 147 12.37 -22.19 -4.54
C VAL A 147 12.43 -22.72 -3.11
N LYS A 148 11.68 -23.78 -2.78
CA LYS A 148 11.74 -24.40 -1.44
C LYS A 148 13.13 -24.92 -1.10
N LYS A 149 13.83 -25.53 -2.06
CA LYS A 149 15.21 -26.02 -1.88
C LYS A 149 16.19 -24.86 -1.64
N SER A 150 16.12 -23.81 -2.45
CA SER A 150 16.95 -22.61 -2.36
C SER A 150 16.77 -21.90 -1.01
N ILE A 151 15.52 -21.69 -0.58
CA ILE A 151 15.19 -21.10 0.72
C ILE A 151 15.78 -21.90 1.89
N ARG A 152 15.69 -23.24 1.85
CA ARG A 152 16.29 -24.09 2.89
C ARG A 152 17.82 -24.00 2.90
N ALA A 153 18.43 -23.97 1.72
CA ALA A 153 19.89 -23.87 1.59
C ALA A 153 20.41 -22.53 2.12
N ASP A 154 19.79 -21.42 1.71
CA ASP A 154 20.07 -20.08 2.20
C ASP A 154 19.96 -19.99 3.72
N LYS A 155 18.85 -20.50 4.29
CA LYS A 155 18.64 -20.49 5.74
C LYS A 155 19.73 -21.28 6.47
N LYS A 156 20.05 -22.48 5.99
CA LYS A 156 21.10 -23.33 6.58
C LYS A 156 22.47 -22.67 6.50
N LYS A 157 22.77 -22.00 5.38
CA LYS A 157 24.02 -21.26 5.18
C LYS A 157 24.14 -20.12 6.20
N TYR A 158 23.09 -19.32 6.34
CA TYR A 158 23.06 -18.22 7.30
C TYR A 158 23.19 -18.69 8.75
N GLU A 159 22.46 -19.72 9.16
CA GLU A 159 22.56 -20.31 10.51
C GLU A 159 24.00 -20.80 10.78
N LYS A 160 24.64 -21.42 9.78
CA LYS A 160 26.04 -21.86 9.87
C LYS A 160 27.00 -20.68 10.01
N GLU A 161 26.86 -19.64 9.19
CA GLU A 161 27.70 -18.44 9.26
C GLU A 161 27.56 -17.74 10.61
N LEU A 162 26.33 -17.64 11.14
CA LEU A 162 26.05 -17.05 12.43
C LEU A 162 26.67 -17.86 13.58
N ALA A 163 26.57 -19.20 13.52
CA ALA A 163 27.25 -20.09 14.48
C ALA A 163 28.77 -19.89 14.46
N THR A 164 29.40 -19.90 13.27
CA THR A 164 30.86 -19.70 13.15
C THR A 164 31.32 -18.32 13.64
N THR A 165 30.50 -17.28 13.41
CA THR A 165 30.78 -15.92 13.89
C THR A 165 30.68 -15.86 15.42
N THR A 166 29.69 -16.53 16.00
CA THR A 166 29.50 -16.61 17.45
C THR A 166 30.67 -17.35 18.12
N GLU A 167 31.10 -18.48 17.57
CA GLU A 167 32.27 -19.22 18.04
C GLU A 167 33.55 -18.37 17.98
N LYS A 168 33.75 -17.64 16.88
CA LYS A 168 34.90 -16.73 16.73
C LYS A 168 34.87 -15.60 17.77
N ALA A 169 33.72 -14.94 17.94
CA ALA A 169 33.55 -13.88 18.93
C ALA A 169 33.79 -14.37 20.37
N ALA A 170 33.37 -15.61 20.68
CA ALA A 170 33.66 -16.24 21.97
C ALA A 170 35.17 -16.41 22.19
N ARG A 171 35.89 -16.94 21.18
CA ARG A 171 37.35 -17.13 21.24
C ARG A 171 38.12 -15.83 21.38
N GLU A 172 37.65 -14.76 20.74
CA GLU A 172 38.27 -13.44 20.75
C GLU A 172 37.86 -12.58 21.97
N GLY A 173 36.97 -13.08 22.83
CA GLY A 173 36.44 -12.34 23.98
C GLY A 173 35.53 -11.16 23.62
N ASN A 174 35.01 -11.10 22.38
CA ASN A 174 34.12 -10.04 21.93
C ASN A 174 32.68 -10.27 22.40
N MET A 175 32.44 -9.95 23.68
CA MET A 175 31.15 -10.17 24.34
C MET A 175 29.96 -9.48 23.66
N LYS A 176 30.17 -8.31 23.04
CA LYS A 176 29.11 -7.57 22.34
C LYS A 176 28.62 -8.34 21.11
N GLN A 177 29.55 -8.78 20.25
CA GLN A 177 29.18 -9.56 19.06
C GLN A 177 28.58 -10.93 19.42
N LEU A 178 29.07 -11.57 20.47
CA LEU A 178 28.53 -12.83 20.98
C LEU A 178 27.08 -12.68 21.44
N TYR A 179 26.77 -11.62 22.20
CA TYR A 179 25.42 -11.31 22.63
C TYR A 179 24.49 -10.99 21.45
N ASP A 180 24.93 -10.13 20.53
CA ASP A 180 24.14 -9.74 19.35
C ASP A 180 23.84 -10.94 18.44
N ALA A 181 24.83 -11.82 18.21
CA ALA A 181 24.64 -13.03 17.41
C ALA A 181 23.73 -14.07 18.09
N THR A 182 23.89 -14.25 19.41
CA THR A 182 23.03 -15.14 20.21
C THR A 182 21.58 -14.63 20.23
N LYS A 183 21.39 -13.31 20.34
CA LYS A 183 20.09 -12.66 20.24
C LYS A 183 19.44 -12.86 18.87
N LYS A 184 20.22 -12.80 17.77
CA LYS A 184 19.76 -13.12 16.40
C LYS A 184 19.41 -14.61 16.21
N LEU A 185 20.12 -15.54 16.85
CA LEU A 185 19.79 -16.98 16.83
C LEU A 185 18.53 -17.29 17.65
N ALA A 186 18.40 -16.65 18.80
CA ALA A 186 17.30 -16.83 19.73
C ALA A 186 16.02 -16.10 19.33
N GLU A 187 15.93 -15.56 18.11
CA GLU A 187 14.90 -14.65 17.55
C GLU A 187 13.48 -15.27 17.48
N ARG A 188 13.01 -15.85 18.59
CA ARG A 188 11.60 -15.86 18.99
C ARG A 188 11.28 -14.43 19.45
N TYR A 189 11.07 -13.53 18.49
CA TYR A 189 10.43 -12.26 18.78
C TYR A 189 8.99 -12.55 19.24
N SER A 190 8.81 -12.74 20.55
CA SER A 190 7.53 -12.54 21.19
C SER A 190 7.32 -11.04 21.23
N LYS A 191 6.18 -10.55 20.73
CA LYS A 191 5.80 -9.16 20.99
C LYS A 191 5.79 -9.01 22.52
N PRO A 192 6.49 -8.02 23.11
CA PRO A 192 6.20 -7.69 24.50
C PRO A 192 4.70 -7.37 24.54
N GLU A 193 3.95 -8.14 25.32
CA GLU A 193 2.56 -7.82 25.59
C GLU A 193 2.55 -6.40 26.16
N ARG A 194 1.84 -5.49 25.49
CA ARG A 194 1.58 -4.17 26.09
C ARG A 194 0.55 -4.45 27.17
N PRO A 195 0.90 -4.33 28.47
CA PRO A 195 -0.06 -4.60 29.52
C PRO A 195 -1.19 -3.59 29.38
N VAL A 196 -2.44 -4.08 29.40
CA VAL A 196 -3.60 -3.20 29.54
C VAL A 196 -3.44 -2.47 30.86
N LYS A 197 -3.68 -1.15 30.88
CA LYS A 197 -3.54 -0.35 32.09
C LYS A 197 -4.89 -0.11 32.76
N ASP A 198 -4.90 -0.08 34.09
CA ASP A 198 -6.04 0.41 34.86
C ASP A 198 -6.22 1.93 34.67
N LYS A 199 -7.22 2.53 35.34
CA LYS A 199 -7.51 3.97 35.21
C LYS A 199 -6.38 4.84 35.78
N GLU A 200 -5.63 4.30 36.74
CA GLU A 200 -4.48 4.92 37.39
C GLU A 200 -3.18 4.73 36.59
N GLY A 201 -3.23 4.02 35.46
CA GLY A 201 -2.10 3.81 34.57
C GLY A 201 -1.16 2.66 34.95
N ARG A 202 -1.54 1.83 35.93
CA ARG A 202 -0.80 0.64 36.37
C ARG A 202 -1.08 -0.56 35.46
N PRO A 203 -0.09 -1.40 35.17
CA PRO A 203 -0.26 -2.55 34.27
C PRO A 203 -1.09 -3.67 34.92
N ILE A 204 -2.08 -4.17 34.18
CA ILE A 204 -2.93 -5.31 34.54
C ILE A 204 -2.38 -6.58 33.88
N THR A 205 -1.95 -7.54 34.70
CA THR A 205 -1.36 -8.82 34.24
C THR A 205 -2.39 -9.94 34.14
N GLU A 206 -3.52 -9.86 34.84
CA GLU A 206 -4.54 -10.91 34.89
C GLU A 206 -5.62 -10.74 33.79
N ILE A 207 -5.89 -11.80 33.03
CA ILE A 207 -6.85 -11.78 31.90
C ILE A 207 -8.25 -11.33 32.32
N GLN A 208 -8.71 -11.77 33.50
CA GLN A 208 -10.05 -11.41 33.99
C GLN A 208 -10.16 -9.91 34.29
N GLN A 209 -9.13 -9.34 34.93
CA GLN A 209 -9.05 -7.91 35.20
C GLN A 209 -8.92 -7.09 33.91
N GLN A 210 -8.21 -7.59 32.89
CA GLN A 210 -8.17 -6.94 31.58
C GLN A 210 -9.55 -6.89 30.92
N ARG A 211 -10.33 -7.97 31.01
CA ARG A 211 -11.71 -8.00 30.50
C ARG A 211 -12.60 -6.99 31.22
N ASN A 212 -12.51 -6.92 32.55
CA ASN A 212 -13.26 -5.94 33.34
C ASN A 212 -12.87 -4.51 32.96
N ARG A 213 -11.58 -4.24 32.77
CA ARG A 213 -11.09 -2.93 32.32
C ARG A 213 -11.63 -2.53 30.94
N TRP A 214 -11.78 -3.50 30.02
CA TRP A 214 -12.42 -3.27 28.73
C TRP A 214 -13.91 -2.96 28.86
N VAL A 215 -14.64 -3.70 29.72
CA VAL A 215 -16.06 -3.42 30.00
C VAL A 215 -16.22 -2.00 30.52
N GLU A 216 -15.44 -1.61 31.54
CA GLU A 216 -15.47 -0.25 32.10
C GLU A 216 -15.16 0.82 31.04
N TYR A 217 -14.14 0.60 30.20
CA TYR A 217 -13.77 1.57 29.16
C TYR A 217 -14.90 1.79 28.16
N PHE A 218 -15.55 0.72 27.70
CA PHE A 218 -16.64 0.83 26.73
C PHE A 218 -17.92 1.39 27.36
N GLU A 219 -18.19 1.07 28.63
CA GLU A 219 -19.30 1.65 29.37
C GLU A 219 -19.16 3.17 29.51
N GLU A 220 -17.98 3.66 29.90
CA GLU A 220 -17.69 5.10 29.96
C GLU A 220 -17.71 5.79 28.59
N LEU A 221 -17.31 5.09 27.53
CA LEU A 221 -17.24 5.67 26.19
C LEU A 221 -18.62 5.77 25.54
N LEU A 222 -19.44 4.72 25.66
CA LEU A 222 -20.70 4.58 24.93
C LEU A 222 -21.91 5.08 25.73
N ASN A 223 -21.87 5.05 27.07
CA ASN A 223 -22.99 5.44 27.92
C ASN A 223 -22.80 6.84 28.54
N LYS A 224 -22.11 7.75 27.84
CA LYS A 224 -22.01 9.14 28.29
C LYS A 224 -23.40 9.79 28.28
N PRO A 225 -23.80 10.49 29.35
CA PRO A 225 -25.04 11.25 29.34
C PRO A 225 -24.99 12.28 28.22
N ALA A 226 -26.16 12.56 27.62
CA ALA A 226 -26.27 13.65 26.66
C ALA A 226 -25.74 14.94 27.30
N PRO A 227 -24.87 15.71 26.61
CA PRO A 227 -24.37 16.96 27.16
C PRO A 227 -25.56 17.86 27.55
N MET A 228 -25.51 18.42 28.77
CA MET A 228 -26.60 19.25 29.32
C MET A 228 -26.90 20.48 28.46
N ASN A 229 -25.89 20.97 27.75
CA ASN A 229 -26.05 22.05 26.79
C ASN A 229 -26.06 21.44 25.38
N PRO A 230 -27.08 21.73 24.55
CA PRO A 230 -26.98 21.42 23.13
C PRO A 230 -25.70 22.08 22.57
N PRO A 231 -24.96 21.40 21.68
CA PRO A 231 -23.84 22.03 21.01
C PRO A 231 -24.33 23.31 20.33
N ASP A 232 -23.67 24.43 20.63
CA ASP A 232 -23.89 25.67 19.91
C ASP A 232 -23.27 25.51 18.52
N ILE A 233 -24.05 24.92 17.61
CA ILE A 233 -23.68 24.77 16.22
C ILE A 233 -23.91 26.14 15.59
N GLU A 234 -22.85 26.95 15.52
CA GLU A 234 -22.88 28.16 14.70
C GLU A 234 -23.42 27.79 13.32
N ALA A 235 -24.53 28.41 12.92
CA ALA A 235 -25.09 28.25 11.60
C ALA A 235 -23.97 28.49 10.58
N ALA A 236 -23.81 27.57 9.61
CA ALA A 236 -22.73 27.64 8.64
C ALA A 236 -22.69 29.05 8.03
N HIS A 237 -21.67 29.83 8.41
CA HIS A 237 -21.54 31.22 7.98
C HIS A 237 -21.30 31.25 6.49
N THR A 238 -22.36 31.51 5.71
CA THR A 238 -22.33 31.87 4.29
C THR A 238 -21.65 30.85 3.37
N ASP A 239 -22.24 30.63 2.20
CA ASP A 239 -21.52 29.98 1.11
C ASP A 239 -20.20 30.72 0.89
N LEU A 240 -19.08 30.08 1.20
CA LEU A 240 -17.75 30.62 0.94
C LEU A 240 -17.76 31.09 -0.51
N PRO A 241 -17.34 32.34 -0.81
CA PRO A 241 -17.37 32.84 -2.17
C PRO A 241 -16.58 31.86 -3.04
N MET A 242 -17.31 31.11 -3.88
CA MET A 242 -16.70 30.15 -4.78
C MET A 242 -15.86 30.97 -5.76
N TYR A 243 -14.55 30.81 -5.68
CA TYR A 243 -13.63 31.48 -6.57
C TYR A 243 -13.74 30.87 -7.97
N ILE A 244 -14.44 31.55 -8.88
CA ILE A 244 -14.71 31.12 -10.27
C ILE A 244 -13.60 31.57 -11.23
N ASN A 245 -12.41 31.86 -10.73
CA ASN A 245 -11.29 32.26 -11.58
C ASN A 245 -10.39 31.05 -11.88
N PRO A 246 -9.67 31.06 -13.01
CA PRO A 246 -8.73 29.99 -13.34
C PRO A 246 -7.67 29.83 -12.24
N PRO A 247 -7.23 28.60 -11.93
CA PRO A 247 -6.21 28.35 -10.91
C PRO A 247 -4.90 29.07 -11.24
N THR A 248 -4.41 29.88 -10.31
CA THR A 248 -3.16 30.61 -10.47
C THR A 248 -1.95 29.70 -10.23
N THR A 249 -0.82 30.04 -10.84
CA THR A 249 0.45 29.35 -10.58
C THR A 249 0.86 29.42 -9.11
N GLU A 250 0.58 30.53 -8.41
CA GLU A 250 0.94 30.68 -7.00
C GLU A 250 0.10 29.77 -6.09
N GLU A 251 -1.20 29.63 -6.35
CA GLU A 251 -2.06 28.69 -5.60
C GLU A 251 -1.56 27.26 -5.73
N ILE A 252 -1.23 26.85 -6.96
CA ILE A 252 -0.67 25.51 -7.24
C ILE A 252 0.67 25.34 -6.52
N ARG A 253 1.54 26.36 -6.58
CA ARG A 253 2.85 26.36 -5.91
C ARG A 253 2.71 26.19 -4.40
N MET A 254 1.77 26.91 -3.78
CA MET A 254 1.48 26.80 -2.35
C MET A 254 0.90 25.42 -2.00
N ALA A 255 -0.03 24.91 -2.80
CA ALA A 255 -0.60 23.58 -2.61
C ALA A 255 0.49 22.49 -2.62
N ILE A 256 1.40 22.51 -3.60
CA ILE A 256 2.53 21.57 -3.68
C ILE A 256 3.42 21.67 -2.43
N ARG A 257 3.70 22.89 -1.94
CA ARG A 257 4.49 23.11 -0.71
C ARG A 257 3.84 22.49 0.51
N GLN A 258 2.51 22.54 0.62
CA GLN A 258 1.76 21.98 1.76
C GLN A 258 1.67 20.44 1.75
N ILE A 259 1.91 19.78 0.62
CA ILE A 259 1.87 18.30 0.55
C ILE A 259 2.88 17.69 1.54
N LYS A 260 2.38 16.79 2.40
CA LYS A 260 3.20 16.08 3.39
C LYS A 260 4.07 15.01 2.71
N ARG A 261 5.38 15.03 3.00
CA ARG A 261 6.34 13.98 2.57
C ARG A 261 6.12 12.68 3.36
N GLY A 262 6.55 11.55 2.84
CA GLY A 262 6.47 10.24 3.49
C GLY A 262 5.07 9.60 3.52
N LYS A 263 4.10 10.20 2.83
CA LYS A 263 2.77 9.62 2.64
C LYS A 263 2.80 8.56 1.54
N ALA A 264 1.87 7.60 1.61
CA ALA A 264 1.73 6.60 0.56
C ALA A 264 1.27 7.27 -0.74
N ALA A 265 1.89 6.88 -1.86
CA ALA A 265 1.44 7.31 -3.18
C ALA A 265 0.04 6.74 -3.46
N GLY A 266 -0.77 7.51 -4.18
CA GLY A 266 -2.10 7.08 -4.64
C GLY A 266 -2.03 6.03 -5.77
N PRO A 267 -3.17 5.74 -6.43
CA PRO A 267 -3.24 4.77 -7.53
C PRO A 267 -2.28 5.03 -8.69
N ASP A 268 -1.88 6.30 -8.89
CA ASP A 268 -0.93 6.70 -9.92
C ASP A 268 0.54 6.44 -9.54
N ASN A 269 0.81 5.96 -8.32
CA ASN A 269 2.15 5.67 -7.78
C ASN A 269 3.12 6.88 -7.75
N ILE A 270 2.62 8.11 -7.91
CA ILE A 270 3.43 9.33 -7.86
C ILE A 270 3.66 9.71 -6.38
N PRO A 271 4.91 9.73 -5.88
CA PRO A 271 5.20 10.12 -4.52
C PRO A 271 5.18 11.65 -4.35
N ALA A 272 4.77 12.13 -3.18
CA ALA A 272 4.79 13.56 -2.84
C ALA A 272 6.19 14.18 -2.99
N GLU A 273 7.24 13.41 -2.74
CA GLU A 273 8.63 13.85 -2.88
C GLU A 273 9.00 14.19 -4.32
N ALA A 274 8.43 13.50 -5.32
CA ALA A 274 8.66 13.80 -6.73
C ALA A 274 7.99 15.11 -7.14
N LEU A 275 6.77 15.39 -6.66
CA LEU A 275 6.11 16.68 -6.91
C LEU A 275 6.84 17.85 -6.23
N LYS A 276 7.58 17.56 -5.14
CA LYS A 276 8.30 18.56 -4.34
C LYS A 276 9.79 18.66 -4.68
N SER A 277 10.30 17.90 -5.65
CA SER A 277 11.71 17.95 -6.03
C SER A 277 12.04 19.21 -6.81
N ASP A 278 11.18 19.57 -7.77
CA ASP A 278 11.22 20.83 -8.50
C ASP A 278 9.84 21.49 -8.50
N ILE A 279 9.66 22.42 -7.56
CA ILE A 279 8.36 23.08 -7.39
C ILE A 279 8.02 23.92 -8.61
N VAL A 280 8.99 24.57 -9.26
CA VAL A 280 8.73 25.47 -10.39
C VAL A 280 8.25 24.66 -11.59
N VAL A 281 9.00 23.64 -11.97
CA VAL A 281 8.66 22.79 -13.11
C VAL A 281 7.33 22.06 -12.86
N THR A 282 7.13 21.53 -11.65
CA THR A 282 5.87 20.83 -11.30
C THR A 282 4.67 21.77 -11.29
N THR A 283 4.85 23.02 -10.85
CA THR A 283 3.80 24.05 -10.90
C THR A 283 3.41 24.35 -12.33
N ASN A 284 4.38 24.55 -13.22
CA ASN A 284 4.14 24.83 -14.63
C ASN A 284 3.43 23.66 -15.34
N MET A 285 3.87 22.42 -15.05
CA MET A 285 3.20 21.19 -15.51
C MET A 285 1.72 21.17 -15.12
N LEU A 286 1.42 21.33 -13.83
CA LEU A 286 0.06 21.22 -13.32
C LEU A 286 -0.82 22.40 -13.73
N HIS A 287 -0.26 23.60 -13.83
CA HIS A 287 -0.97 24.79 -14.29
C HIS A 287 -1.51 24.61 -15.72
N LEU A 288 -0.71 24.04 -16.63
CA LEU A 288 -1.16 23.74 -17.99
C LEU A 288 -2.37 22.80 -18.01
N LEU A 289 -2.36 21.77 -17.16
CA LEU A 289 -3.45 20.81 -17.06
C LEU A 289 -4.70 21.44 -16.41
N PHE A 290 -4.53 22.14 -15.29
CA PHE A 290 -5.65 22.74 -14.57
C PHE A 290 -6.32 23.86 -15.36
N LYS A 291 -5.55 24.64 -16.12
CA LYS A 291 -6.10 25.64 -17.04
C LYS A 291 -6.97 24.99 -18.11
N LYS A 292 -6.51 23.88 -18.71
CA LYS A 292 -7.29 23.16 -19.73
C LYS A 292 -8.57 22.54 -19.15
N ILE A 293 -8.50 21.96 -17.95
CA ILE A 293 -9.68 21.44 -17.22
C ILE A 293 -10.68 22.55 -16.92
N TRP A 294 -10.19 23.75 -16.61
CA TRP A 294 -11.04 24.91 -16.32
C TRP A 294 -11.72 25.47 -17.57
N GLU A 295 -11.07 25.37 -18.73
CA GLU A 295 -11.60 25.84 -20.02
C GLU A 295 -12.64 24.88 -20.65
N GLU A 296 -12.72 23.63 -20.18
CA GLU A 296 -13.68 22.60 -20.63
C GLU A 296 -14.96 22.56 -19.77
#